data_AF-A0A1Q9AUC9-F1
#
_entry.id   AF-A0A1Q9AUC9-F1
#
_cell.length_a   1.000
_cell.length_b   1.000
_cell.length_c   1.000
_cell.angle_alpha   90.00
_cell.angle_beta   90.00
_cell.angle_gamma   90.00
#
_symmetry.space_group_name_H-M   'P 1'
#
loop_
_entity.id
_entity.type
_entity.pdbx_description
1 polymer ?
#
loop_
_entity_poly.entity_id
_entity_poly.type
_entity_poly.pdbx_seq_one_letter_code
_entity_poly.pdbx_strand_id
1 'polypeptide(L)'
;MILVPSPVSSHDQSTILLTLTDIRDGSEGRFARHRAGQSEIPLLLLPGAASELPLAALVPLGADARDRVDAIFRFQKALQGLPAPDTRLTELRRWRIPRELRAADARAHGATYREIAEALHGPRRVAEEPDWDSSPLRTEAIELVARGRALIAGSYRKLFRHRRRP
;
A
#
# COMPACT_ATOMS: atom_id res chain seq x y z
N MET A 1 -2.09 11.86 0.35
CA MET A 1 -1.52 13.21 0.51
C MET A 1 -2.61 14.12 1.05
N ILE A 2 -2.29 15.05 1.96
CA ILE A 2 -3.29 15.99 2.50
C ILE A 2 -3.20 17.28 1.70
N LEU A 3 -4.33 17.72 1.16
CA LEU A 3 -4.46 18.94 0.39
C LEU A 3 -5.34 19.92 1.16
N VAL A 4 -4.89 21.17 1.18
CA VAL A 4 -5.56 22.30 1.81
C VAL A 4 -5.74 23.42 0.80
N PRO A 5 -6.69 24.35 1.00
CA PRO A 5 -6.72 25.57 0.21
C PRO A 5 -5.36 26.26 0.28
N SER A 6 -4.83 26.67 -0.86
CA SER A 6 -3.57 27.42 -0.89
C SER A 6 -3.74 28.75 -0.14
N PRO A 7 -2.96 29.02 0.93
CA PRO A 7 -3.03 30.29 1.64
C PRO A 7 -2.28 31.42 0.92
N VAL A 8 -1.58 31.11 -0.18
CA VAL A 8 -0.73 32.06 -0.92
C VAL A 8 -1.41 32.42 -2.23
N SER A 9 -1.82 33.67 -2.40
CA SER A 9 -2.31 34.20 -3.68
C SER A 9 -1.14 34.52 -4.63
N SER A 10 -0.42 33.49 -5.09
CA SER A 10 0.63 33.68 -6.10
C SER A 10 0.03 33.61 -7.51
N HIS A 11 0.45 34.52 -8.40
CA HIS A 11 0.05 34.58 -9.81
C HIS A 11 0.54 33.38 -10.64
N ASP A 12 1.34 32.47 -10.06
CA ASP A 12 1.90 31.28 -10.71
C ASP A 12 1.23 29.96 -10.26
N GLN A 13 0.07 30.03 -9.59
CA GLN A 13 -0.65 28.83 -9.18
C GLN A 13 -1.56 28.34 -10.31
N SER A 14 -1.04 27.40 -11.10
CA SER A 14 -1.87 26.62 -12.01
C SER A 14 -2.90 25.83 -11.21
N THR A 15 -4.19 25.99 -11.52
CA THR A 15 -5.23 25.11 -11.00
C THR A 15 -4.91 23.68 -11.41
N ILE A 16 -4.68 22.81 -10.43
CA ILE A 16 -4.40 21.40 -10.70
C ILE A 16 -5.74 20.74 -11.03
N LEU A 17 -5.92 20.31 -12.28
CA LEU A 17 -7.09 19.55 -12.67
C LEU A 17 -7.04 18.16 -12.02
N LEU A 18 -7.81 17.98 -10.95
CA LEU A 18 -7.92 16.72 -10.24
C LEU A 18 -9.04 15.86 -10.83
N THR A 19 -8.68 14.76 -11.48
CA THR A 19 -9.62 13.69 -11.81
C THR A 19 -9.86 12.81 -10.58
N LEU A 20 -10.89 13.11 -9.79
CA LEU A 20 -11.19 12.41 -8.53
C LEU A 20 -12.08 11.18 -8.73
N THR A 21 -11.77 10.09 -8.04
CA THR A 21 -12.51 8.82 -7.98
C THR A 21 -12.59 8.29 -6.54
N ASP A 22 -13.46 7.31 -6.27
CA ASP A 22 -13.67 6.69 -4.93
C ASP A 22 -13.79 7.74 -3.81
N ILE A 23 -14.68 8.71 -4.04
CA ILE A 23 -14.88 9.85 -3.13
C ILE A 23 -15.67 9.38 -1.90
N ARG A 24 -15.17 9.71 -0.71
CA ARG A 24 -15.78 9.43 0.58
C ARG A 24 -15.60 10.62 1.50
N ASP A 25 -16.70 11.18 2.01
CA ASP A 25 -16.64 12.25 2.99
C ASP A 25 -16.51 11.69 4.42
N GLY A 26 -15.79 12.40 5.29
CA GLY A 26 -15.60 12.07 6.70
C GLY A 26 -15.36 13.32 7.53
N SER A 27 -15.23 13.14 8.85
CA SER A 27 -15.04 14.26 9.80
C SER A 27 -13.74 15.05 9.57
N GLU A 28 -12.72 14.42 9.00
CA GLU A 28 -11.43 15.04 8.68
C GLU A 28 -11.43 15.77 7.32
N GLY A 29 -12.48 15.60 6.52
CA GLY A 29 -12.56 16.10 5.15
C GLY A 29 -12.95 15.01 4.15
N ARG A 30 -12.64 15.25 2.88
CA ARG A 30 -12.99 14.38 1.76
C ARG A 30 -11.81 13.51 1.34
N PHE A 31 -11.98 12.20 1.47
CA PHE A 31 -11.07 11.21 0.93
C PHE A 31 -11.41 10.96 -0.55
N ALA A 32 -10.42 10.96 -1.42
CA ALA A 32 -10.59 10.66 -2.83
C ALA A 32 -9.31 10.06 -3.41
N ARG A 33 -9.37 9.50 -4.61
CA ARG A 33 -8.22 9.07 -5.40
C ARG A 33 -8.10 9.97 -6.61
N HIS A 34 -6.93 10.54 -6.85
CA HIS A 34 -6.65 11.23 -8.10
C HIS A 34 -6.11 10.24 -9.13
N ARG A 35 -6.75 10.17 -10.29
CA ARG A 35 -6.30 9.37 -11.42
C ARG A 35 -5.38 10.19 -12.32
N ALA A 36 -4.14 9.74 -12.43
CA ALA A 36 -3.12 10.29 -13.31
C ALA A 36 -2.54 9.17 -14.17
N GLY A 37 -3.07 9.01 -15.39
CA GLY A 37 -2.74 7.87 -16.26
C GLY A 37 -3.09 6.54 -15.59
N GLN A 38 -2.08 5.67 -15.43
CA GLN A 38 -2.21 4.37 -14.75
C GLN A 38 -2.01 4.44 -13.22
N SER A 39 -1.70 5.62 -12.67
CA SER A 39 -1.49 5.82 -11.24
C SER A 39 -2.76 6.34 -10.57
N GLU A 40 -3.13 5.74 -9.44
CA GLU A 40 -4.14 6.29 -8.55
C GLU A 40 -3.51 6.73 -7.23
N ILE A 41 -3.61 8.02 -6.94
CA ILE A 41 -2.96 8.63 -5.79
C ILE A 41 -4.03 9.00 -4.75
N PRO A 42 -3.96 8.45 -3.53
CA PRO A 42 -4.92 8.79 -2.49
C PRO A 42 -4.69 10.21 -1.97
N LEU A 43 -5.76 10.98 -1.90
CA LEU A 43 -5.85 12.36 -1.44
C LEU A 43 -6.83 12.48 -0.27
N LEU A 44 -6.51 13.36 0.66
CA LEU A 44 -7.43 13.89 1.66
C LEU A 44 -7.53 15.40 1.41
N LEU A 45 -8.69 15.85 0.96
CA LEU A 45 -9.02 17.27 0.82
C LEU A 45 -9.62 17.74 2.15
N LEU A 46 -8.92 18.63 2.86
CA LEU A 46 -9.49 19.23 4.08
C LEU A 46 -10.68 20.13 3.73
N PRO A 47 -11.58 20.42 4.70
CA PRO A 47 -12.70 21.33 4.47
C PRO A 47 -12.26 22.64 3.82
N GLY A 48 -12.98 23.06 2.77
CA GLY A 48 -12.65 24.24 1.96
C GLY A 48 -11.69 23.97 0.79
N ALA A 49 -10.99 22.82 0.75
CA ALA A 49 -10.17 22.45 -0.40
C ALA A 49 -11.07 21.95 -1.54
N ALA A 50 -11.24 22.78 -2.57
CA ALA A 50 -11.94 22.42 -3.81
C ALA A 50 -10.93 22.19 -4.95
N SER A 51 -11.24 21.27 -5.86
CA SER A 51 -10.39 21.00 -7.04
C SER A 51 -10.25 22.20 -7.99
N GLU A 52 -11.17 23.15 -7.90
CA GLU A 52 -11.17 24.38 -8.72
C GLU A 52 -10.34 25.51 -8.11
N LEU A 53 -9.93 25.36 -6.86
CA LEU A 53 -9.09 26.32 -6.16
C LEU A 53 -7.63 25.86 -6.20
N PRO A 54 -6.68 26.79 -6.13
CA PRO A 54 -5.30 26.42 -5.89
C PRO A 54 -5.14 25.64 -4.59
N LEU A 55 -4.38 24.54 -4.64
CA LEU A 55 -4.20 23.62 -3.52
C LEU A 55 -2.75 23.63 -3.03
N ALA A 56 -2.58 23.54 -1.73
CA ALA A 56 -1.28 23.31 -1.09
C ALA A 56 -1.23 21.93 -0.44
N ALA A 57 -0.05 21.31 -0.41
CA ALA A 57 0.15 20.05 0.29
C ALA A 57 0.55 20.31 1.75
N LEU A 58 -0.21 19.75 2.70
CA LEU A 58 0.09 19.83 4.12
C LEU A 58 0.89 18.60 4.58
N VAL A 59 2.07 18.85 5.16
CA VAL A 59 2.95 17.80 5.68
C VAL A 59 3.14 17.98 7.18
N PRO A 60 2.47 17.16 8.02
CA PRO A 60 2.75 17.15 9.45
C PRO A 60 4.19 16.68 9.70
N LEU A 61 4.92 17.39 10.56
CA LEU A 61 6.31 17.10 10.92
C LEU A 61 6.45 15.93 11.92
N GLY A 62 5.76 14.83 11.64
CA GLY A 62 5.80 13.62 12.46
C GLY A 62 6.81 12.59 11.97
N ALA A 63 6.78 11.41 12.58
CA ALA A 63 7.64 10.29 12.18
C ALA A 63 7.57 10.01 10.68
N ASP A 64 6.43 10.21 10.02
CA ASP A 64 6.19 9.91 8.60
C ASP A 64 6.41 11.10 7.65
N ALA A 65 7.00 12.22 8.11
CA ALA A 65 7.15 13.43 7.29
C ALA A 65 7.89 13.17 5.97
N ARG A 66 9.00 12.41 6.01
CA ARG A 66 9.78 12.07 4.81
C ARG A 66 8.96 11.28 3.79
N ASP A 67 8.22 10.27 4.26
CA ASP A 67 7.33 9.45 3.43
C ASP A 67 6.23 10.30 2.77
N ARG A 68 5.75 11.35 3.46
CA ARG A 68 4.77 12.31 2.95
C ARG A 68 5.37 13.26 1.90
N VAL A 69 6.61 13.72 2.10
CA VAL A 69 7.34 14.52 1.09
C VAL A 69 7.59 13.70 -0.18
N ASP A 70 8.01 12.44 -0.05
CA ASP A 70 8.18 11.55 -1.20
C ASP A 70 6.85 11.30 -1.93
N ALA A 71 5.72 11.28 -1.21
CA ALA A 71 4.39 11.20 -1.82
C ALA A 71 4.03 12.46 -2.63
N ILE A 72 4.47 13.65 -2.21
CA ILE A 72 4.27 14.90 -2.96
C ILE A 72 5.07 14.85 -4.27
N PHE A 73 6.33 14.44 -4.24
CA PHE A 73 7.13 14.30 -5.46
C PHE A 73 6.54 13.29 -6.44
N ARG A 74 6.01 12.17 -5.93
CA ARG A 74 5.28 11.21 -6.78
C ARG A 74 4.02 11.81 -7.38
N PHE A 75 3.29 12.60 -6.61
CA PHE A 75 2.11 13.31 -7.10
C PHE A 75 2.46 14.32 -8.19
N GLN A 76 3.48 15.15 -8.01
CA GLN A 76 3.94 16.10 -9.03
C GLN A 76 4.39 15.39 -10.31
N LYS A 77 5.16 14.30 -10.21
CA LYS A 77 5.52 13.48 -11.38
C LYS A 77 4.28 12.93 -12.10
N ALA A 78 3.32 12.42 -11.35
CA ALA A 78 2.09 11.89 -11.91
C ALA A 78 1.26 12.97 -12.63
N LEU A 79 1.19 14.20 -12.08
CA LEU A 79 0.55 15.34 -12.75
C LEU A 79 1.23 15.70 -14.08
N GLN A 80 2.55 15.50 -14.17
CA GLN A 80 3.33 15.70 -15.40
C GLN A 80 3.25 14.49 -16.36
N GLY A 81 2.44 13.47 -16.04
CA GLY A 81 2.36 12.23 -16.81
C GLY A 81 3.61 11.34 -16.72
N LEU A 82 4.53 11.64 -15.79
CA LEU A 82 5.77 10.89 -15.61
C LEU A 82 5.56 9.68 -14.68
N PRO A 83 6.29 8.57 -14.90
CA PRO A 83 6.28 7.44 -13.99
C PRO A 83 6.70 7.83 -12.56
N ALA A 84 5.87 7.45 -11.59
CA ALA A 84 6.05 7.79 -10.18
C ALA A 84 5.92 6.54 -9.28
N PRO A 85 6.80 5.53 -9.44
CA PRO A 85 6.68 4.26 -8.72
C PRO A 85 6.76 4.44 -7.21
N ASP A 86 5.96 3.67 -6.47
CA ASP A 86 6.04 3.64 -5.01
C ASP A 86 7.18 2.73 -4.53
N THR A 87 8.33 3.29 -4.18
CA THR A 87 9.53 2.54 -3.81
C THR A 87 9.49 1.94 -2.41
N ARG A 88 8.41 2.14 -1.63
CA ARG A 88 8.29 1.60 -0.26
C ARG A 88 8.23 0.07 -0.23
N LEU A 89 7.73 -0.55 -1.30
CA LEU A 89 7.62 -1.99 -1.43
C LEU A 89 8.45 -2.48 -2.61
N THR A 90 9.37 -3.41 -2.35
CA THR A 90 10.06 -4.14 -3.42
C THR A 90 9.07 -5.03 -4.18
N GLU A 91 9.37 -5.33 -5.44
CA GLU A 91 8.54 -6.21 -6.27
C GLU A 91 8.32 -7.58 -5.63
N LEU A 92 9.40 -8.17 -5.09
CA LEU A 92 9.33 -9.42 -4.34
C LEU A 92 8.35 -9.33 -3.17
N ARG A 93 8.33 -8.21 -2.42
CA ARG A 93 7.41 -8.04 -1.29
C ARG A 93 5.97 -7.90 -1.77
N ARG A 94 5.72 -7.13 -2.84
CA ARG A 94 4.39 -6.99 -3.44
C ARG A 94 3.82 -8.34 -3.88
N TRP A 95 4.66 -9.17 -4.49
CA TRP A 95 4.26 -10.51 -4.94
C TRP A 95 4.03 -11.49 -3.78
N ARG A 96 4.83 -11.40 -2.70
CA ARG A 96 4.69 -12.28 -1.52
C ARG A 96 3.46 -11.99 -0.66
N ILE A 97 3.08 -10.72 -0.48
CA ILE A 97 1.98 -10.33 0.43
C ILE A 97 0.67 -11.09 0.16
N PRO A 98 0.16 -11.19 -1.09
CA PRO A 98 -1.05 -11.96 -1.37
C PRO A 98 -0.94 -13.45 -1.04
N ARG A 99 0.26 -14.03 -1.06
CA ARG A 99 0.49 -15.44 -0.67
C ARG A 99 0.45 -15.58 0.85
N GLU A 100 1.08 -14.67 1.58
CA GLU A 100 1.05 -14.62 3.04
C GLU A 100 -0.39 -14.45 3.57
N LEU A 101 -1.16 -13.53 2.99
CA LEU A 101 -2.56 -13.32 3.36
C LEU A 101 -3.43 -14.55 3.07
N ARG A 102 -3.35 -15.12 1.85
CA ARG A 102 -4.10 -16.33 1.51
C ARG A 102 -3.76 -17.52 2.41
N ALA A 103 -2.48 -17.69 2.78
CA ALA A 103 -2.08 -18.75 3.70
C ALA A 103 -2.65 -18.54 5.11
N ALA A 104 -2.65 -17.31 5.61
CA ALA A 104 -3.28 -16.99 6.90
C ALA A 104 -4.80 -17.22 6.87
N ASP A 105 -5.47 -16.81 5.79
CA ASP A 105 -6.91 -17.03 5.59
C ASP A 105 -7.22 -18.53 5.52
N ALA A 106 -6.45 -19.32 4.77
CA ALA A 106 -6.62 -20.77 4.70
C ALA A 106 -6.47 -21.42 6.08
N ARG A 107 -5.48 -21.02 6.89
CA ARG A 107 -5.35 -21.52 8.27
C ARG A 107 -6.50 -21.11 9.16
N ALA A 108 -7.04 -19.90 8.98
CA ALA A 108 -8.21 -19.46 9.74
C ALA A 108 -9.47 -20.30 9.41
N HIS A 109 -9.54 -20.85 8.20
CA HIS A 109 -10.60 -21.76 7.75
C HIS A 109 -10.27 -23.26 7.95
N GLY A 110 -9.24 -23.58 8.74
CA GLY A 110 -8.94 -24.96 9.15
C GLY A 110 -8.01 -25.75 8.22
N ALA A 111 -7.60 -25.21 7.07
CA ALA A 111 -6.67 -25.90 6.18
C ALA A 111 -5.35 -26.22 6.89
N THR A 112 -4.81 -27.42 6.74
CA THR A 112 -3.53 -27.86 7.29
C THR A 112 -2.35 -27.18 6.57
N TYR A 113 -1.15 -27.20 7.19
CA TYR A 113 0.06 -26.73 6.51
C TYR A 113 0.37 -27.53 5.24
N ARG A 114 -0.05 -28.81 5.20
CA ARG A 114 0.11 -29.67 4.04
C ARG A 114 -0.77 -29.21 2.89
N GLU A 115 -2.07 -29.01 3.14
CA GLU A 115 -2.99 -28.49 2.12
C GLU A 115 -2.55 -27.11 1.58
N ILE A 116 -2.00 -26.26 2.44
CA ILE A 116 -1.43 -24.97 2.01
C ILE A 116 -0.20 -25.17 1.12
N ALA A 117 0.71 -26.07 1.47
CA ALA A 117 1.87 -26.39 0.63
C ALA A 117 1.45 -27.01 -0.71
N GLU A 118 0.45 -27.90 -0.70
CA GLU A 118 -0.09 -28.54 -1.91
C GLU A 118 -0.74 -27.50 -2.83
N ALA A 119 -1.45 -26.51 -2.28
CA ALA A 119 -1.98 -25.39 -3.07
C ALA A 119 -0.89 -24.47 -3.64
N LEU A 120 0.29 -24.38 -3.00
CA LEU A 120 1.39 -23.50 -3.42
C LEU A 120 2.35 -24.16 -4.42
N HIS A 121 2.65 -25.46 -4.25
CA HIS A 121 3.67 -26.20 -4.99
C HIS A 121 3.10 -27.35 -5.82
N GLY A 122 1.82 -27.68 -5.64
CA GLY A 122 1.15 -28.81 -6.25
C GLY A 122 1.25 -30.08 -5.38
N PRO A 123 0.19 -30.91 -5.35
CA PRO A 123 0.14 -32.11 -4.52
C PRO A 123 1.23 -33.13 -4.87
N ARG A 124 1.57 -33.26 -6.16
CA ARG A 124 2.66 -34.15 -6.62
C ARG A 124 4.00 -33.80 -5.99
N ARG A 125 4.35 -32.51 -5.97
CA ARG A 125 5.62 -32.05 -5.42
C ARG A 125 5.68 -32.26 -3.90
N VAL A 126 4.58 -32.05 -3.20
CA VAL A 126 4.49 -32.31 -1.75
C VAL A 126 4.56 -33.80 -1.44
N ALA A 127 3.95 -34.66 -2.28
CA ALA A 127 4.01 -36.11 -2.12
C ALA A 127 5.42 -36.69 -2.35
N GLU A 128 6.28 -35.99 -3.10
CA GLU A 128 7.69 -36.37 -3.32
C GLU A 128 8.59 -36.06 -2.11
N GLU A 129 8.11 -35.33 -1.09
CA GLU A 129 8.87 -35.06 0.12
C GLU A 129 8.99 -36.34 0.98
N PRO A 130 10.21 -36.83 1.26
CA PRO A 130 10.41 -38.10 1.96
C PRO A 130 9.88 -38.09 3.40
N ASP A 131 10.02 -36.95 4.08
CA ASP A 131 9.54 -36.72 5.44
C ASP A 131 8.86 -35.35 5.50
N TRP A 132 7.55 -35.35 5.72
CA TRP A 132 6.74 -34.14 5.78
C TRP A 132 7.13 -33.24 6.96
N ASP A 133 7.49 -33.82 8.12
CA ASP A 133 7.70 -33.04 9.33
C ASP A 133 8.98 -32.19 9.27
N SER A 134 10.00 -32.70 8.58
CA SER A 134 11.26 -31.99 8.30
C SER A 134 11.27 -31.27 6.94
N SER A 135 10.16 -31.29 6.20
CA SER A 135 10.10 -30.73 4.84
C SER A 135 10.30 -29.20 4.79
N PRO A 136 11.11 -28.68 3.85
CA PRO A 136 11.17 -27.25 3.58
C PRO A 136 9.83 -26.67 3.12
N LEU A 137 8.97 -27.46 2.45
CA LEU A 137 7.65 -27.00 2.01
C LEU A 137 6.72 -26.76 3.20
N ARG A 138 6.82 -27.59 4.24
CA ARG A 138 6.11 -27.39 5.52
C ARG A 138 6.60 -26.11 6.21
N THR A 139 7.91 -25.91 6.24
CA THR A 139 8.52 -24.71 6.84
C THR A 139 8.07 -23.44 6.11
N GLU A 140 8.08 -23.44 4.76
CA GLU A 140 7.59 -22.32 3.96
C GLU A 140 6.11 -22.01 4.24
N ALA A 141 5.27 -23.04 4.31
CA ALA A 141 3.85 -22.88 4.65
C ALA A 141 3.65 -22.27 6.06
N ILE A 142 4.37 -22.75 7.07
CA ILE A 142 4.33 -22.20 8.44
C ILE A 142 4.73 -20.73 8.44
N GLU A 143 5.82 -20.39 7.75
CA GLU A 143 6.30 -19.02 7.70
C GLU A 143 5.36 -18.08 6.97
N LEU A 144 4.74 -18.51 5.86
CA LEU A 144 3.75 -17.73 5.13
C LEU A 144 2.55 -17.40 6.03
N VAL A 145 2.06 -18.40 6.76
CA VAL A 145 0.99 -18.24 7.74
C VAL A 145 1.39 -17.24 8.83
N ALA A 146 2.59 -17.41 9.41
CA ALA A 146 3.07 -16.54 10.48
C ALA A 146 3.19 -15.09 10.01
N ARG A 147 3.77 -14.87 8.82
CA ARG A 147 3.89 -13.54 8.21
C ARG A 147 2.52 -12.94 7.86
N GLY A 148 1.60 -13.73 7.32
CA GLY A 148 0.23 -13.30 7.02
C GLY A 148 -0.53 -12.88 8.28
N ARG A 149 -0.45 -13.68 9.35
CA ARG A 149 -1.02 -13.33 10.66
C ARG A 149 -0.41 -12.05 11.21
N ALA A 150 0.91 -11.86 11.11
CA ALA A 150 1.56 -10.63 11.53
C ALA A 150 1.09 -9.41 10.72
N LEU A 151 0.86 -9.56 9.40
CA LEU A 151 0.27 -8.53 8.57
C LEU A 151 -1.11 -8.15 9.09
N ILE A 152 -2.00 -9.13 9.29
CA ILE A 152 -3.37 -8.92 9.81
C ILE A 152 -3.35 -8.26 11.20
N ALA A 153 -2.43 -8.68 12.07
CA ALA A 153 -2.25 -8.12 13.41
C ALA A 153 -1.63 -6.70 13.45
N GLY A 154 -1.57 -6.00 12.31
CA GLY A 154 -1.17 -4.59 12.26
C GLY A 154 0.21 -4.33 11.64
N SER A 155 0.99 -5.36 11.31
CA SER A 155 2.29 -5.15 10.63
C SER A 155 2.11 -4.58 9.21
N TYR A 156 0.91 -4.66 8.63
CA TYR A 156 0.58 -4.00 7.36
C TYR A 156 0.87 -2.48 7.39
N ARG A 157 0.81 -1.84 8.56
CA ARG A 157 1.12 -0.41 8.71
C ARG A 157 2.56 -0.07 8.31
N LYS A 158 3.48 -1.03 8.45
CA LYS A 158 4.88 -0.88 8.03
C LYS A 158 5.04 -0.82 6.50
N LEU A 159 4.05 -1.29 5.74
CA LEU A 159 4.05 -1.21 4.27
C LEU A 159 3.89 0.23 3.76
N PHE A 160 3.36 1.13 4.60
CA PHE A 160 3.18 2.55 4.26
C PHE A 160 4.38 3.42 4.60
N ARG A 161 5.47 2.83 5.10
CA ARG A 161 6.69 3.54 5.50
C ARG A 161 7.87 2.96 4.74
N HIS A 162 8.80 3.81 4.32
CA HIS A 162 10.10 3.32 3.90
C HIS A 162 10.75 2.55 5.06
N ARG A 163 11.35 1.40 4.75
CA ARG A 163 12.06 0.60 5.74
C ARG A 163 13.23 1.42 6.25
N ARG A 164 13.13 1.91 7.48
CA ARG A 164 14.24 2.55 8.18
C ARG A 164 15.16 1.46 8.66
N ARG A 165 16.46 1.57 8.35
CA ARG A 165 17.46 0.84 9.13
C ARG A 165 17.46 1.45 10.54
N PRO A 166 17.48 0.63 11.60
CA PRO A 166 17.69 1.14 12.95
C PRO A 166 19.04 1.86 13.05
#